data_AF-A0A6P8PVY9-F1
#
_entry.id   AF-A0A6P8PVY9-F1
#
_cell.length_a   1.000
_cell.length_b   1.000
_cell.length_c   1.000
_cell.angle_alpha   90.00
_cell.angle_beta   90.00
_cell.angle_gamma   90.00
#
_symmetry.space_group_name_H-M   'P 1'
#
loop_
_entity.id
_entity.type
_entity.pdbx_description
1 polymer ?
#
loop_
_entity_poly.entity_id
_entity_poly.type
_entity_poly.pdbx_seq_one_letter_code
_entity_poly.pdbx_strand_id
1 'polypeptide(L)'
;MSTVAPVSEEFMYCCGAATQVLKLGSCKDLWREKSSNLLFLIIPDTDSKEIEDIFGLNGQIEHKLFFLKNNVPKDMKLVLIGHSIGCYIILELMKRTSELQVLKSVLLFPTIERMAQSPQGKFVTPVLCRLRYVVYISIYLLSFLPESIKASIAKFVLWGFKSVEKALVTASLNLFSVNCMANAMYMGSQEMVKVIDRDTSTIRQNLKKLIFYYGAIDNWCPVQYYEEMKNTFPDGDIRLCEKGIQHAFVLDSSKEMASMITDWLQDDLSSL
;
A
#
# COMPACT_ATOMS: atom_id res chain seq x y z
N MET A 1 -9.64 25.37 -18.79
CA MET A 1 -8.63 25.45 -17.71
C MET A 1 -9.08 24.49 -16.63
N SER A 2 -8.41 23.34 -16.49
CA SER A 2 -8.74 22.36 -15.43
C SER A 2 -8.27 22.95 -14.09
N THR A 3 -9.21 23.39 -13.26
CA THR A 3 -8.95 23.79 -11.88
C THR A 3 -8.64 22.54 -11.09
N VAL A 4 -7.35 22.27 -10.86
CA VAL A 4 -6.91 21.21 -9.95
C VAL A 4 -7.53 21.52 -8.58
N ALA A 5 -8.39 20.63 -8.08
CA ALA A 5 -8.97 20.77 -6.75
C ALA A 5 -7.83 20.88 -5.71
N PRO A 6 -7.92 21.77 -4.72
CA PRO A 6 -6.85 21.92 -3.74
C PRO A 6 -6.67 20.60 -2.98
N VAL A 7 -5.43 20.11 -2.97
CA VAL A 7 -5.01 18.98 -2.15
C VAL A 7 -4.62 19.56 -0.79
N SER A 8 -5.35 19.17 0.25
CA SER A 8 -5.01 19.47 1.64
C SER A 8 -4.40 18.23 2.26
N GLU A 9 -3.21 18.39 2.81
CA GLU A 9 -2.48 17.34 3.51
C GLU A 9 -2.64 17.57 5.01
N GLU A 10 -3.11 16.56 5.73
CA GLU A 10 -3.26 16.61 7.18
C GLU A 10 -2.58 15.40 7.81
N PHE A 11 -1.77 15.63 8.83
CA PHE A 11 -1.20 14.56 9.65
C PHE A 11 -2.04 14.44 10.92
N MET A 12 -2.79 13.35 11.04
CA MET A 12 -3.57 13.03 12.23
C MET A 12 -2.90 11.91 13.01
N TYR A 13 -2.85 12.03 14.34
CA TYR A 13 -2.40 10.92 15.18
C TYR A 13 -3.60 10.03 15.50
N CYS A 14 -3.56 8.79 15.03
CA CYS A 14 -4.61 7.79 15.23
C CYS A 14 -4.01 6.59 15.96
N CYS A 15 -4.55 6.23 17.13
CA CYS A 15 -3.92 5.27 18.04
C CYS A 15 -2.44 5.59 18.33
N GLY A 16 -2.08 6.87 18.29
CA GLY A 16 -0.71 7.37 18.44
C GLY A 16 0.20 7.23 17.21
N ALA A 17 -0.24 6.64 16.10
CA ALA A 17 0.49 6.64 14.84
C ALA A 17 0.09 7.83 13.95
N ALA A 18 1.08 8.52 13.36
CA ALA A 18 0.84 9.64 12.44
C ALA A 18 0.36 9.12 11.09
N THR A 19 -0.91 9.38 10.80
CA THR A 19 -1.59 9.08 9.54
C THR A 19 -1.63 10.35 8.68
N GLN A 20 -0.99 10.31 7.51
CA GLN A 20 -1.06 11.35 6.49
C GLN A 20 -2.32 11.21 5.64
N VAL A 21 -3.33 12.00 5.95
CA VAL A 21 -4.56 12.04 5.16
C VAL A 21 -4.40 13.06 4.04
N LEU A 22 -4.50 12.59 2.79
CA LEU A 22 -4.63 13.47 1.63
C LEU A 22 -6.12 13.72 1.35
N LYS A 23 -6.55 14.95 1.56
CA LYS A 23 -7.91 15.41 1.28
C LYS A 23 -7.92 16.15 -0.05
N LEU A 24 -8.73 15.72 -1.00
CA LEU A 24 -8.93 16.42 -2.27
C LEU A 24 -10.34 17.03 -2.29
N GLY A 25 -10.46 18.35 -2.35
CA GLY A 25 -11.75 19.05 -2.38
C GLY A 25 -11.68 20.53 -1.97
N SER A 26 -12.75 21.29 -2.18
CA SER A 26 -12.83 22.71 -1.76
C SER A 26 -12.64 22.84 -0.25
N CYS A 27 -11.47 23.34 0.17
CA CYS A 27 -10.96 23.24 1.53
C CYS A 27 -11.70 24.09 2.59
N LYS A 28 -12.84 24.71 2.27
CA LYS A 28 -13.61 25.52 3.23
C LYS A 28 -14.69 24.74 3.98
N ASP A 29 -15.11 23.58 3.47
CA ASP A 29 -16.39 22.99 3.91
C ASP A 29 -16.31 21.55 4.42
N LEU A 30 -15.12 20.93 4.46
CA LEU A 30 -14.92 19.51 4.83
C LEU A 30 -15.47 19.11 6.22
N TRP A 31 -15.69 20.05 7.12
CA TRP A 31 -16.32 19.81 8.43
C TRP A 31 -17.55 20.70 8.71
N ARG A 32 -17.92 21.59 7.78
CA ARG A 32 -19.05 22.53 7.96
C ARG A 32 -20.21 22.28 7.01
N GLU A 33 -20.00 21.61 5.87
CA GLU A 33 -21.09 21.21 4.99
C GLU A 33 -20.91 19.77 4.48
N LYS A 34 -22.03 19.06 4.35
CA LYS A 34 -22.16 17.71 3.80
C LYS A 34 -21.71 17.62 2.32
N SER A 35 -20.45 17.88 1.99
CA SER A 35 -20.05 18.04 0.58
C SER A 35 -18.68 17.46 0.22
N SER A 36 -18.23 16.39 0.86
CA SER A 36 -17.08 15.63 0.36
C SER A 36 -17.40 14.14 0.35
N ASN A 37 -17.74 13.63 -0.84
CA ASN A 37 -18.21 12.25 -1.06
C ASN A 37 -17.06 11.24 -1.30
N LEU A 38 -15.80 11.64 -1.11
CA LEU A 38 -14.63 10.82 -1.46
C LEU A 38 -13.42 11.15 -0.56
N LEU A 39 -12.83 10.13 0.07
CA LEU A 39 -11.61 10.23 0.88
C LEU A 39 -10.54 9.28 0.33
N PHE A 40 -9.33 9.81 0.07
CA PHE A 40 -8.15 9.01 -0.24
C PHE A 40 -7.35 8.78 1.04
N LEU A 41 -7.32 7.53 1.49
CA LEU A 41 -6.63 7.15 2.71
C LEU A 41 -5.23 6.64 2.38
N ILE A 42 -4.22 7.45 2.64
CA ILE A 42 -2.82 7.03 2.69
C ILE A 42 -2.46 6.92 4.17
N ILE A 43 -2.01 5.77 4.65
CA ILE A 43 -1.63 5.61 6.07
C ILE A 43 -0.14 5.32 6.11
N PRO A 44 0.72 6.35 6.22
CA PRO A 44 2.08 6.15 6.65
C PRO A 44 2.13 5.75 8.12
N ASP A 45 3.26 5.14 8.45
CA ASP A 45 3.54 4.42 9.68
C ASP A 45 4.38 5.29 10.63
N THR A 46 3.96 5.49 11.90
CA THR A 46 4.85 6.01 12.97
C THR A 46 4.43 5.53 14.37
N ASP A 47 5.40 5.62 15.29
CA ASP A 47 5.46 5.12 16.67
C ASP A 47 4.30 5.50 17.62
N SER A 48 3.75 4.52 18.33
CA SER A 48 3.05 4.71 19.62
C SER A 48 2.92 3.42 20.43
N LYS A 49 2.47 3.51 21.69
CA LYS A 49 2.53 2.44 22.71
C LYS A 49 1.21 1.71 23.00
N GLU A 50 0.12 1.99 22.27
CA GLU A 50 -1.23 1.50 22.65
C GLU A 50 -1.77 0.33 21.80
N ILE A 51 -1.17 0.03 20.64
CA ILE A 51 -1.51 -1.16 19.85
C ILE A 51 -0.49 -2.26 20.17
N GLU A 52 -0.97 -3.44 20.57
CA GLU A 52 -0.12 -4.64 20.62
C GLU A 52 0.32 -4.96 19.18
N ASP A 53 1.64 -4.93 18.92
CA ASP A 53 2.23 -5.20 17.59
C ASP A 53 2.02 -4.13 16.49
N ILE A 54 2.23 -2.83 16.77
CA ILE A 54 2.01 -1.70 15.83
C ILE A 54 2.66 -1.91 14.45
N PHE A 55 3.91 -2.35 14.45
CA PHE A 55 4.68 -2.57 13.22
C PHE A 55 4.42 -3.93 12.57
N GLY A 56 3.56 -4.76 13.18
CA GLY A 56 3.12 -6.01 12.59
C GLY A 56 1.97 -5.81 11.62
N LEU A 57 1.78 -6.79 10.74
CA LEU A 57 0.71 -6.78 9.73
C LEU A 57 -0.68 -6.63 10.37
N ASN A 58 -0.94 -7.27 11.51
CA ASN A 58 -2.23 -7.13 12.19
C ASN A 58 -2.37 -5.78 12.87
N GLY A 59 -1.32 -5.24 13.50
CA GLY A 59 -1.35 -3.88 14.04
C GLY A 59 -1.63 -2.84 12.95
N GLN A 60 -1.05 -3.01 11.77
CA GLN A 60 -1.34 -2.17 10.60
C GLN A 60 -2.77 -2.29 10.10
N ILE A 61 -3.43 -3.44 10.23
CA ILE A 61 -4.85 -3.62 9.90
C ILE A 61 -5.72 -2.94 10.96
N GLU A 62 -5.47 -3.23 12.25
CA GLU A 62 -6.24 -2.68 13.38
C GLU A 62 -6.15 -1.15 13.44
N HIS A 63 -4.96 -0.59 13.19
CA HIS A 63 -4.78 0.86 13.12
C HIS A 63 -5.69 1.49 12.04
N LYS A 64 -5.74 0.90 10.85
CA LYS A 64 -6.58 1.39 9.74
C LYS A 64 -8.07 1.17 10.00
N LEU A 65 -8.45 0.05 10.62
CA LEU A 65 -9.82 -0.19 11.08
C LEU A 65 -10.27 0.86 12.10
N PHE A 66 -9.43 1.14 13.10
CA PHE A 66 -9.71 2.14 14.10
C PHE A 66 -9.84 3.53 13.48
N PHE A 67 -8.94 3.87 12.55
CA PHE A 67 -9.03 5.13 11.81
C PHE A 67 -10.39 5.27 11.12
N LEU A 68 -10.79 4.26 10.34
CA LEU A 68 -12.04 4.27 9.60
C LEU A 68 -13.25 4.36 10.54
N LYS A 69 -13.27 3.60 11.63
CA LYS A 69 -14.40 3.59 12.56
C LYS A 69 -14.59 4.93 13.30
N ASN A 70 -13.50 5.62 13.62
CA ASN A 70 -13.54 6.82 14.46
C ASN A 70 -13.53 8.13 13.67
N ASN A 71 -13.01 8.14 12.44
CA ASN A 71 -12.78 9.38 11.69
C ASN A 71 -13.56 9.45 10.37
N VAL A 72 -14.15 8.34 9.91
CA VAL A 72 -14.92 8.31 8.67
C VAL A 72 -16.42 8.20 8.97
N PRO A 73 -17.26 9.16 8.50
CA PRO A 73 -18.70 9.06 8.63
C PRO A 73 -19.26 7.78 7.97
N LYS A 74 -20.26 7.16 8.61
CA LYS A 74 -20.82 5.87 8.15
C LYS A 74 -21.50 5.93 6.79
N ASP A 75 -21.98 7.11 6.40
CA ASP A 75 -22.64 7.37 5.11
C ASP A 75 -21.66 7.75 4.00
N MET A 76 -20.37 7.93 4.32
CA MET A 76 -19.36 8.32 3.34
C MET A 76 -18.94 7.13 2.47
N LYS A 77 -19.10 7.27 1.15
CA LYS A 77 -18.65 6.26 0.18
C LYS A 77 -17.11 6.28 0.07
N LEU A 78 -16.51 5.09 0.03
CA LEU A 78 -15.06 4.91 0.06
C LEU A 78 -14.55 4.30 -1.25
N VAL A 79 -13.46 4.86 -1.76
CA VAL A 79 -12.61 4.20 -2.76
C VAL A 79 -11.30 3.82 -2.08
N LEU A 80 -11.00 2.52 -2.05
CA LEU A 80 -9.79 2.01 -1.42
C LEU A 80 -8.77 1.61 -2.49
N ILE A 81 -7.56 2.13 -2.44
CA ILE A 81 -6.50 1.78 -3.39
C ILE A 81 -5.37 1.14 -2.60
N GLY A 82 -5.10 -0.12 -2.90
CA GLY A 82 -4.05 -0.91 -2.27
C GLY A 82 -2.96 -1.21 -3.27
N HIS A 83 -1.72 -1.14 -2.81
CA HIS A 83 -0.56 -1.65 -3.55
C HIS A 83 0.09 -2.76 -2.74
N SER A 84 0.48 -3.86 -3.39
CA SER A 84 1.22 -4.96 -2.75
C SER A 84 0.46 -5.45 -1.50
N ILE A 85 1.09 -5.44 -0.32
CA ILE A 85 0.48 -5.85 0.95
C ILE A 85 -0.75 -5.01 1.33
N GLY A 86 -0.83 -3.77 0.84
CA GLY A 86 -2.00 -2.90 1.00
C GLY A 86 -3.28 -3.53 0.44
N CYS A 87 -3.17 -4.41 -0.57
CA CYS A 87 -4.30 -5.16 -1.11
C CYS A 87 -4.85 -6.17 -0.09
N TYR A 88 -3.96 -6.90 0.58
CA TYR A 88 -4.34 -7.85 1.64
C TYR A 88 -5.00 -7.11 2.81
N ILE A 89 -4.41 -5.97 3.19
CA ILE A 89 -4.98 -5.10 4.23
C ILE A 89 -6.40 -4.67 3.84
N ILE A 90 -6.62 -4.16 2.62
CA ILE A 90 -7.98 -3.78 2.15
C ILE A 90 -8.97 -4.93 2.26
N LEU A 91 -8.58 -6.13 1.83
CA LEU A 91 -9.47 -7.31 1.95
C LEU A 91 -9.82 -7.60 3.41
N GLU A 92 -8.85 -7.51 4.33
CA GLU A 92 -9.10 -7.67 5.77
C GLU A 92 -9.97 -6.53 6.34
N LEU A 93 -9.83 -5.29 5.87
CA LEU A 93 -10.70 -4.17 6.26
C LEU A 93 -12.15 -4.45 5.85
N MET A 94 -12.36 -4.86 4.60
CA MET A 94 -13.69 -5.18 4.05
C MET A 94 -14.32 -6.39 4.72
N LYS A 95 -13.51 -7.39 5.11
CA LYS A 95 -13.94 -8.57 5.85
C LYS A 95 -14.39 -8.25 7.27
N ARG A 96 -13.61 -7.44 7.99
CA ARG A 96 -13.83 -7.15 9.41
C ARG A 96 -14.84 -6.01 9.65
N THR A 97 -15.17 -5.22 8.63
CA THR A 97 -16.11 -4.09 8.74
C THR A 97 -17.08 -4.02 7.57
N SER A 98 -18.19 -4.76 7.68
CA SER A 98 -19.30 -4.71 6.70
C SER A 98 -20.03 -3.36 6.65
N GLU A 99 -19.81 -2.49 7.65
CA GLU A 99 -20.38 -1.14 7.69
C GLU A 99 -19.70 -0.16 6.71
N LEU A 100 -18.50 -0.49 6.19
CA LEU A 100 -17.80 0.37 5.25
C LEU A 100 -18.57 0.47 3.93
N GLN A 101 -18.95 1.68 3.54
CA GLN A 101 -19.60 1.97 2.26
C GLN A 101 -18.57 1.99 1.12
N VAL A 102 -17.91 0.86 0.88
CA VAL A 102 -16.93 0.74 -0.21
C VAL A 102 -17.66 0.78 -1.55
N LEU A 103 -17.38 1.83 -2.34
CA LEU A 103 -17.82 2.02 -3.71
C LEU A 103 -17.01 1.14 -4.66
N LYS A 104 -15.68 1.27 -4.59
CA LYS A 104 -14.72 0.47 -5.36
C LYS A 104 -13.43 0.26 -4.56
N SER A 105 -12.71 -0.81 -4.85
CA SER A 105 -11.34 -1.01 -4.41
C SER A 105 -10.45 -1.44 -5.57
N VAL A 106 -9.32 -0.77 -5.70
CA VAL A 106 -8.32 -1.05 -6.74
C VAL A 106 -7.11 -1.71 -6.08
N LEU A 107 -6.86 -2.96 -6.43
CA LEU A 107 -5.83 -3.81 -5.86
C LEU A 107 -4.69 -3.95 -6.87
N LEU A 108 -3.65 -3.14 -6.70
CA LEU A 108 -2.51 -3.02 -7.59
C LEU A 108 -1.38 -3.98 -7.16
N PHE A 109 -0.94 -4.84 -8.07
CA PHE A 109 0.09 -5.86 -7.84
C PHE A 109 -0.18 -6.65 -6.53
N PRO A 110 -1.34 -7.35 -6.44
CA PRO A 110 -1.90 -7.79 -5.17
C PRO A 110 -1.13 -8.96 -4.55
N THR A 111 -0.35 -8.69 -3.48
CA THR A 111 0.25 -9.74 -2.65
C THR A 111 -0.75 -10.20 -1.59
N ILE A 112 -1.74 -10.98 -2.02
CA ILE A 112 -2.86 -11.44 -1.18
C ILE A 112 -2.79 -12.94 -0.86
N GLU A 113 -1.82 -13.65 -1.43
CA GLU A 113 -1.63 -15.09 -1.25
C GLU A 113 -0.18 -15.49 -1.56
N ARG A 114 0.25 -16.61 -0.98
CA ARG A 114 1.49 -17.34 -1.28
C ARG A 114 2.72 -16.42 -1.42
N MET A 115 2.84 -15.40 -0.57
CA MET A 115 3.83 -14.34 -0.74
C MET A 115 5.26 -14.89 -0.65
N ALA A 116 5.54 -15.76 0.34
CA ALA A 116 6.83 -16.43 0.49
C ALA A 116 7.16 -17.44 -0.63
N GLN A 117 6.15 -17.93 -1.36
CA GLN A 117 6.33 -18.92 -2.43
C GLN A 117 6.52 -18.27 -3.81
N SER A 118 6.22 -16.98 -3.93
CA SER A 118 6.48 -16.19 -5.14
C SER A 118 7.98 -16.21 -5.51
N PRO A 119 8.34 -15.98 -6.79
CA PRO A 119 9.73 -15.89 -7.22
C PRO A 119 10.58 -14.97 -6.31
N GLN A 120 10.09 -13.77 -6.03
CA GLN A 120 10.80 -12.82 -5.16
C GLN A 120 10.75 -13.22 -3.69
N GLY A 121 9.61 -13.74 -3.22
CA GLY A 121 9.42 -14.23 -1.85
C GLY A 121 10.45 -15.30 -1.48
N LYS A 122 10.70 -16.27 -2.36
CA LYS A 122 11.68 -17.35 -2.10
C LYS A 122 13.09 -16.82 -1.81
N PHE A 123 13.50 -15.71 -2.43
CA PHE A 123 14.79 -15.08 -2.16
C PHE A 123 14.77 -14.17 -0.93
N VAL A 124 13.66 -13.45 -0.69
CA VAL A 124 13.57 -12.44 0.37
C VAL A 124 13.21 -13.05 1.73
N THR A 125 12.36 -14.08 1.78
CA THR A 125 11.91 -14.72 3.04
C THR A 125 13.08 -15.19 3.91
N PRO A 126 14.13 -15.86 3.41
CA PRO A 126 15.28 -16.22 4.24
C PRO A 126 15.98 -15.00 4.87
N VAL A 127 16.08 -13.89 4.12
CA VAL A 127 16.71 -12.66 4.61
C VAL A 127 15.87 -12.04 5.73
N LEU A 128 14.57 -11.91 5.52
CA LEU A 128 13.65 -11.30 6.49
C LEU A 128 13.46 -12.16 7.74
N CYS A 129 13.29 -13.48 7.57
CA CYS A 129 12.90 -14.36 8.67
C CYS A 129 14.09 -14.99 9.42
N ARG A 130 15.23 -15.22 8.74
CA ARG A 130 16.37 -15.97 9.33
C ARG A 130 17.62 -15.11 9.49
N LEU A 131 17.93 -14.24 8.53
CA LEU A 131 19.16 -13.45 8.52
C LEU A 131 18.98 -12.02 9.07
N ARG A 132 17.87 -11.73 9.75
CA ARG A 132 17.54 -10.38 10.24
C ARG A 132 18.68 -9.71 11.01
N TYR A 133 19.35 -10.45 11.90
CA TYR A 133 20.44 -9.91 12.72
C TYR A 133 21.69 -9.57 11.89
N VAL A 134 21.95 -10.32 10.82
CA VAL A 134 23.05 -10.01 9.89
C VAL A 134 22.78 -8.68 9.19
N VAL A 135 21.53 -8.45 8.77
CA VAL A 135 21.11 -7.17 8.17
C VAL A 135 21.18 -6.03 9.19
N TYR A 136 20.73 -6.24 10.43
CA TYR A 136 20.81 -5.22 11.49
C TYR A 136 22.24 -4.81 11.80
N ILE A 137 23.16 -5.78 11.94
CA ILE A 137 24.58 -5.49 12.15
C ILE A 137 25.13 -4.72 10.96
N SER A 138 24.78 -5.11 9.73
CA SER A 138 25.25 -4.43 8.52
C SER A 138 24.79 -2.96 8.47
N ILE A 139 23.51 -2.68 8.77
CA ILE A 139 22.97 -1.32 8.77
C ILE A 139 23.51 -0.50 9.93
N TYR A 140 23.69 -1.12 11.10
CA TYR A 140 24.35 -0.48 12.23
C TYR A 140 25.77 -0.03 11.86
N LEU A 141 26.53 -0.85 11.15
CA LEU A 141 27.85 -0.47 10.63
C LEU A 141 27.76 0.67 9.60
N LEU A 142 26.77 0.63 8.69
CA LEU A 142 26.54 1.71 7.72
C LEU A 142 26.11 3.03 8.39
N SER A 143 25.52 2.98 9.59
CA SER A 143 25.08 4.17 10.32
C SER A 143 26.24 5.09 10.72
N PHE A 144 27.45 4.53 10.88
CA PHE A 144 28.69 5.29 11.17
C PHE A 144 29.25 6.03 9.96
N LEU A 145 28.77 5.77 8.74
CA LEU A 145 29.27 6.46 7.55
C LEU A 145 28.82 7.94 7.54
N PRO A 146 29.65 8.85 7.01
CA PRO A 146 29.23 10.23 6.75
C PRO A 146 28.00 10.30 5.84
N GLU A 147 27.14 11.29 6.06
CA GLU A 147 25.90 11.48 5.29
C GLU A 147 26.14 11.62 3.78
N SER A 148 27.29 12.19 3.38
CA SER A 148 27.68 12.27 1.96
C SER A 148 27.88 10.90 1.31
N ILE A 149 28.40 9.92 2.06
CA ILE A 149 28.60 8.55 1.60
C ILE A 149 27.26 7.82 1.55
N LYS A 150 26.43 7.94 2.59
CA LYS A 150 25.07 7.36 2.59
C LYS A 150 24.24 7.89 1.42
N ALA A 151 24.30 9.19 1.16
CA ALA A 151 23.62 9.81 0.02
C ALA A 151 24.18 9.32 -1.32
N SER A 152 25.49 9.06 -1.41
CA SER A 152 26.10 8.51 -2.63
C SER A 152 25.70 7.05 -2.86
N ILE A 153 25.64 6.23 -1.80
CA ILE A 153 25.13 4.85 -1.86
C ILE A 153 23.65 4.85 -2.27
N ALA A 154 22.83 5.70 -1.63
CA ALA A 154 21.41 5.82 -1.97
C ALA A 154 21.23 6.21 -3.44
N LYS A 155 21.97 7.21 -3.93
CA LYS A 155 21.94 7.60 -5.35
C LYS A 155 22.39 6.48 -6.27
N PHE A 156 23.42 5.71 -5.89
CA PHE A 156 23.91 4.59 -6.67
C PHE A 156 22.87 3.46 -6.76
N VAL A 157 22.27 3.08 -5.64
CA VAL A 157 21.19 2.07 -5.60
C VAL A 157 19.98 2.53 -6.40
N LEU A 158 19.65 3.82 -6.33
CA LEU A 158 18.53 4.40 -7.07
C LEU A 158 18.84 4.70 -8.54
N TRP A 159 20.09 4.60 -8.99
CA TRP A 159 20.50 5.01 -10.34
C TRP A 159 19.82 4.21 -11.45
N GLY A 160 19.37 2.99 -11.15
CA GLY A 160 18.61 2.15 -12.08
C GLY A 160 17.16 2.63 -12.35
N PHE A 161 16.62 3.56 -11.55
CA PHE A 161 15.27 4.07 -11.73
C PHE A 161 15.25 5.32 -12.63
N LYS A 162 14.29 5.39 -13.56
CA LYS A 162 14.20 6.45 -14.57
C LYS A 162 14.01 7.85 -14.01
N SER A 163 13.50 7.99 -12.77
CA SER A 163 13.33 9.28 -12.09
C SER A 163 13.81 9.24 -10.64
N VAL A 164 15.05 9.64 -10.40
CA VAL A 164 15.57 9.83 -9.04
C VAL A 164 15.17 11.23 -8.54
N GLU A 165 13.95 11.36 -8.02
CA GLU A 165 13.54 12.59 -7.34
C GLU A 165 14.24 12.73 -5.98
N LYS A 166 14.49 13.98 -5.54
CA LYS A 166 15.11 14.26 -4.22
C LYS A 166 14.35 13.60 -3.06
N ALA A 167 13.01 13.54 -3.15
CA ALA A 167 12.16 12.89 -2.16
C ALA A 167 12.47 11.39 -2.01
N LEU A 168 12.78 10.71 -3.12
CA LEU A 168 13.13 9.28 -3.11
C LEU A 168 14.48 9.03 -2.45
N VAL A 169 15.43 9.94 -2.64
CA VAL A 169 16.74 9.90 -1.96
C VAL A 169 16.54 10.10 -0.45
N THR A 170 15.73 11.08 -0.04
CA THR A 170 15.45 11.31 1.39
C THR A 170 14.73 10.13 2.04
N ALA A 171 13.73 9.53 1.38
CA ALA A 171 13.07 8.33 1.87
C ALA A 171 14.04 7.14 1.99
N SER A 172 14.95 6.99 1.02
CA SER A 172 15.99 5.96 1.06
C SER A 172 17.03 6.19 2.15
N LEU A 173 17.29 7.45 2.52
CA LEU A 173 18.17 7.77 3.65
C LEU A 173 17.55 7.34 4.99
N ASN A 174 16.23 7.38 5.14
CA ASN A 174 15.55 6.86 6.34
C ASN A 174 15.76 5.35 6.53
N LEU A 175 16.02 4.59 5.45
CA LEU A 175 16.33 3.16 5.53
C LEU A 175 17.70 2.86 6.17
N PHE A 176 18.58 3.86 6.31
CA PHE A 176 19.81 3.73 7.09
C PHE A 176 19.56 3.87 8.61
N SER A 177 18.33 4.20 9.03
CA SER A 177 17.92 4.10 10.44
C SER A 177 17.69 2.65 10.80
N VAL A 178 18.42 2.15 11.81
CA VAL A 178 18.29 0.79 12.33
C VAL A 178 16.86 0.51 12.80
N ASN A 179 16.19 1.49 13.42
CA ASN A 179 14.81 1.33 13.90
C ASN A 179 13.82 1.22 12.74
N CYS A 180 13.95 2.09 11.71
CA CYS A 180 13.09 2.05 10.53
C CYS A 180 13.24 0.71 9.79
N MET A 181 14.47 0.25 9.58
CA MET A 181 14.69 -1.05 8.96
C MET A 181 14.18 -2.21 9.82
N ALA A 182 14.42 -2.18 11.14
CA ALA A 182 13.96 -3.24 12.02
C ALA A 182 12.44 -3.39 11.97
N ASN A 183 11.70 -2.28 11.96
CA ASN A 183 10.25 -2.28 11.83
C ASN A 183 9.80 -2.79 10.46
N ALA A 184 10.42 -2.31 9.37
CA ALA A 184 10.10 -2.75 8.02
C ALA A 184 10.39 -4.25 7.80
N MET A 185 11.53 -4.75 8.30
CA MET A 185 11.88 -6.17 8.23
C MET A 185 10.96 -7.02 9.09
N TYR A 186 10.58 -6.52 10.27
CA TYR A 186 9.63 -7.20 11.14
C TYR A 186 8.26 -7.33 10.47
N MET A 187 7.72 -6.24 9.92
CA MET A 187 6.48 -6.26 9.13
C MET A 187 6.59 -7.25 7.96
N GLY A 188 7.60 -7.09 7.11
CA GLY A 188 7.81 -7.95 5.95
C GLY A 188 7.97 -9.42 6.33
N SER A 189 8.60 -9.74 7.47
CA SER A 189 8.69 -11.11 7.95
C SER A 189 7.32 -11.69 8.33
N GLN A 190 6.44 -10.88 8.91
CA GLN A 190 5.08 -11.29 9.20
C GLN A 190 4.25 -11.49 7.93
N GLU A 191 4.41 -10.62 6.93
CA GLU A 191 3.74 -10.76 5.64
C GLU A 191 4.06 -12.11 4.99
N MET A 192 5.35 -12.48 4.95
CA MET A 192 5.80 -13.78 4.41
C MET A 192 5.18 -14.98 5.13
N VAL A 193 4.91 -14.87 6.42
CA VAL A 193 4.37 -15.96 7.26
C VAL A 193 2.84 -15.98 7.27
N LYS A 194 2.18 -14.83 7.19
CA LYS A 194 0.72 -14.72 7.35
C LYS A 194 -0.03 -14.73 6.02
N VAL A 195 0.56 -14.20 4.94
CA VAL A 195 -0.07 -14.13 3.61
C VAL A 195 0.16 -15.43 2.85
N ILE A 196 -0.57 -16.46 3.27
CA ILE A 196 -0.49 -17.82 2.71
C ILE A 196 -1.64 -18.06 1.74
N ASP A 197 -2.87 -18.03 2.24
CA ASP A 197 -4.05 -18.43 1.47
C ASP A 197 -4.88 -17.23 1.04
N ARG A 198 -5.40 -17.29 -0.18
CA ARG A 198 -6.31 -16.29 -0.73
C ARG A 198 -7.67 -16.36 -0.04
N ASP A 199 -8.15 -15.23 0.49
CA ASP A 199 -9.51 -15.11 1.04
C ASP A 199 -10.58 -15.09 -0.07
N THR A 200 -10.88 -16.27 -0.58
CA THR A 200 -11.84 -16.47 -1.67
C THR A 200 -13.26 -16.07 -1.26
N SER A 201 -13.63 -16.22 0.01
CA SER A 201 -14.95 -15.83 0.53
C SER A 201 -15.17 -14.32 0.47
N THR A 202 -14.24 -13.53 1.01
CA THR A 202 -14.35 -12.07 1.03
C THR A 202 -14.30 -11.50 -0.38
N ILE A 203 -13.43 -12.04 -1.25
CA ILE A 203 -13.36 -11.62 -2.66
C ILE A 203 -14.69 -11.90 -3.35
N ARG A 204 -15.28 -13.09 -3.20
CA ARG A 204 -16.55 -13.46 -3.84
C ARG A 204 -17.69 -12.54 -3.40
N GLN A 205 -17.78 -12.25 -2.10
CA GLN A 205 -18.82 -11.36 -1.55
C GLN A 205 -18.73 -9.94 -2.08
N ASN A 206 -17.51 -9.47 -2.41
CA ASN A 206 -17.26 -8.09 -2.82
C ASN A 206 -16.87 -7.95 -4.29
N LEU A 207 -16.98 -9.00 -5.11
CA LEU A 207 -16.35 -9.09 -6.43
C LEU A 207 -16.65 -7.89 -7.35
N LYS A 208 -17.90 -7.40 -7.35
CA LYS A 208 -18.32 -6.25 -8.17
C LYS A 208 -17.66 -4.92 -7.77
N LYS A 209 -17.10 -4.85 -6.56
CA LYS A 209 -16.41 -3.68 -6.02
C LYS A 209 -14.90 -3.76 -6.23
N LEU A 210 -14.35 -4.91 -6.66
CA LEU A 210 -12.92 -5.14 -6.69
C LEU A 210 -12.38 -5.08 -8.12
N ILE A 211 -11.31 -4.32 -8.32
CA ILE A 211 -10.47 -4.34 -9.52
C ILE A 211 -9.12 -4.91 -9.11
N PHE A 212 -8.70 -6.02 -9.71
CA PHE A 212 -7.37 -6.57 -9.53
C PHE A 212 -6.49 -6.23 -10.72
N TYR A 213 -5.31 -5.67 -10.46
CA TYR A 213 -4.36 -5.29 -11.51
C TYR A 213 -3.02 -5.98 -11.28
N TYR A 214 -2.71 -6.98 -12.11
CA TYR A 214 -1.47 -7.76 -12.04
C TYR A 214 -0.43 -7.25 -13.03
N GLY A 215 0.86 -7.49 -12.75
CA GLY A 215 1.95 -7.19 -13.67
C GLY A 215 2.40 -8.41 -14.48
N ALA A 216 2.57 -8.29 -15.80
CA ALA A 216 3.10 -9.38 -16.63
C ALA A 216 4.54 -9.78 -16.26
N ILE A 217 5.29 -8.88 -15.63
CA ILE A 217 6.68 -9.08 -15.21
C ILE A 217 6.86 -9.10 -13.69
N ASP A 218 5.78 -9.22 -12.93
CA ASP A 218 5.84 -9.14 -11.48
C ASP A 218 6.34 -10.45 -10.84
N ASN A 219 7.40 -10.35 -10.04
CA ASN A 219 8.00 -11.48 -9.32
C ASN A 219 7.40 -11.71 -7.92
N TRP A 220 6.53 -10.82 -7.43
CA TRP A 220 5.80 -10.97 -6.17
C TRP A 220 4.43 -11.62 -6.36
N CYS A 221 3.72 -11.24 -7.42
CA CYS A 221 2.47 -11.89 -7.83
C CYS A 221 2.57 -12.32 -9.31
N PRO A 222 3.19 -13.49 -9.60
CA PRO A 222 3.46 -13.92 -10.96
C PRO A 222 2.18 -14.12 -11.77
N VAL A 223 2.28 -14.10 -13.10
CA VAL A 223 1.15 -14.25 -14.04
C VAL A 223 0.30 -15.49 -13.74
N GLN A 224 0.89 -16.56 -13.23
CA GLN A 224 0.15 -17.73 -12.76
C GLN A 224 -0.98 -17.36 -11.76
N TYR A 225 -0.74 -16.43 -10.84
CA TYR A 225 -1.74 -16.01 -9.85
C TYR A 225 -2.88 -15.24 -10.52
N TYR A 226 -2.57 -14.43 -11.54
CA TYR A 226 -3.58 -13.78 -12.39
C TYR A 226 -4.47 -14.80 -13.09
N GLU A 227 -3.89 -15.83 -13.72
CA GLU A 227 -4.65 -16.87 -14.42
C GLU A 227 -5.55 -17.65 -13.46
N GLU A 228 -5.03 -18.03 -12.29
CA GLU A 228 -5.82 -18.71 -11.25
C GLU A 228 -6.96 -17.83 -10.73
N MET A 229 -6.73 -16.51 -10.59
CA MET A 229 -7.78 -15.55 -10.23
C MET A 229 -8.86 -15.46 -11.30
N LYS A 230 -8.49 -15.35 -12.58
CA LYS A 230 -9.43 -15.32 -13.71
C LYS A 230 -10.26 -16.60 -13.79
N ASN A 231 -9.64 -17.75 -13.58
CA ASN A 231 -10.34 -19.04 -13.55
C ASN A 231 -11.31 -19.16 -12.36
N THR A 232 -10.94 -18.63 -11.19
CA THR A 232 -11.78 -18.70 -9.99
C THR A 232 -12.95 -17.70 -10.02
N PHE A 233 -12.72 -16.52 -10.61
CA PHE A 233 -13.66 -15.40 -10.68
C PHE A 233 -13.80 -14.89 -12.12
N PRO A 234 -14.46 -15.66 -13.02
CA PRO A 234 -14.56 -15.30 -14.43
C PRO A 234 -15.30 -13.96 -14.65
N ASP A 235 -16.27 -13.64 -13.79
CA ASP A 235 -17.02 -12.39 -13.82
C ASP A 235 -16.31 -11.22 -13.10
N GLY A 236 -15.09 -11.45 -12.60
CA GLY A 236 -14.30 -10.47 -11.87
C GLY A 236 -13.55 -9.49 -12.78
N ASP A 237 -13.46 -8.24 -12.35
CA ASP A 237 -12.58 -7.25 -12.98
C ASP A 237 -11.13 -7.53 -12.58
N ILE A 238 -10.48 -8.38 -13.37
CA ILE A 238 -9.11 -8.83 -13.17
C ILE A 238 -8.35 -8.50 -14.45
N ARG A 239 -7.30 -7.71 -14.32
CA ARG A 239 -6.56 -7.10 -15.43
C ARG A 239 -5.08 -7.45 -15.32
N LEU A 240 -4.42 -7.54 -16.47
CA LEU A 240 -2.99 -7.80 -16.59
C LEU A 240 -2.31 -6.61 -17.28
N CYS A 241 -1.23 -6.12 -16.69
CA CYS A 241 -0.39 -5.07 -17.23
C CYS A 241 0.67 -5.65 -18.16
N GLU A 242 0.50 -5.45 -19.46
CA GLU A 242 1.48 -5.83 -20.48
C GLU A 242 2.51 -4.73 -20.76
N LYS A 243 2.36 -3.55 -20.15
CA LYS A 243 3.22 -2.38 -20.38
C LYS A 243 4.61 -2.46 -19.72
N GLY A 244 4.91 -3.57 -19.04
CA GLY A 244 6.19 -3.75 -18.34
C GLY A 244 6.36 -2.85 -17.11
N ILE A 245 5.26 -2.44 -16.47
CA ILE A 245 5.32 -1.69 -15.21
C ILE A 245 5.80 -2.63 -14.10
N GLN A 246 6.80 -2.17 -13.34
CA GLN A 246 7.40 -2.91 -12.24
C GLN A 246 6.48 -2.98 -11.02
N HIS A 247 6.67 -3.99 -10.15
CA HIS A 247 5.94 -4.08 -8.88
C HIS A 247 6.09 -2.80 -8.05
N ALA A 248 7.29 -2.22 -8.00
CA ALA A 248 7.58 -0.95 -7.32
C ALA A 248 7.30 0.26 -8.23
N PHE A 249 6.16 0.29 -8.93
CA PHE A 249 5.78 1.35 -9.88
C PHE A 249 5.79 2.75 -9.27
N VAL A 250 5.67 2.87 -7.94
CA VAL A 250 5.75 4.13 -7.21
C VAL A 250 7.08 4.86 -7.41
N LEU A 251 8.13 4.14 -7.82
CA LEU A 251 9.47 4.69 -8.04
C LEU A 251 9.67 5.31 -9.43
N ASP A 252 8.91 4.89 -10.44
CA ASP A 252 9.18 5.27 -11.83
C ASP A 252 7.94 5.49 -12.73
N SER A 253 6.77 4.97 -12.34
CA SER A 253 5.57 4.88 -13.18
C SER A 253 4.30 5.36 -12.46
N SER A 254 4.45 6.11 -11.35
CA SER A 254 3.35 6.57 -10.50
C SER A 254 2.31 7.42 -11.24
N LYS A 255 2.75 8.30 -12.15
CA LYS A 255 1.87 9.15 -12.97
C LYS A 255 1.03 8.33 -13.96
N GLU A 256 1.66 7.36 -14.63
CA GLU A 256 0.95 6.48 -15.56
C GLU A 256 -0.08 5.63 -14.81
N MET A 257 0.31 5.07 -13.66
CA MET A 257 -0.61 4.32 -12.81
C MET A 257 -1.80 5.17 -12.34
N ALA A 258 -1.55 6.40 -11.88
CA ALA A 258 -2.60 7.31 -11.44
C ALA A 258 -3.58 7.67 -12.58
N SER A 259 -3.07 7.87 -13.81
CA SER A 259 -3.91 8.11 -14.98
C SER A 259 -4.84 6.92 -15.24
N MET A 260 -4.29 5.70 -15.27
CA MET A 260 -5.08 4.49 -15.50
C MET A 260 -6.16 4.29 -14.43
N ILE A 261 -5.83 4.48 -13.15
CA ILE A 261 -6.79 4.34 -12.06
C ILE A 261 -7.92 5.36 -12.18
N THR A 262 -7.58 6.62 -12.50
CA THR A 262 -8.57 7.68 -12.70
C THR A 262 -9.56 7.30 -13.81
N ASP A 263 -9.06 6.77 -14.93
CA ASP A 263 -9.89 6.31 -16.04
C ASP A 263 -10.81 5.16 -15.61
N TRP A 264 -10.31 4.21 -14.80
CA TRP A 264 -11.12 3.06 -14.34
C TRP A 264 -12.22 3.43 -13.36
N LEU A 265 -12.02 4.49 -12.59
CA LEU A 265 -12.96 4.94 -11.58
C LEU A 265 -13.94 6.00 -12.11
N GLN A 266 -13.72 6.52 -13.31
CA GLN A 266 -14.48 7.65 -13.85
C GLN A 266 -15.99 7.40 -13.83
N ASP A 267 -16.44 6.23 -14.29
CA ASP A 267 -17.85 5.88 -14.36
C ASP A 267 -18.47 5.76 -12.95
N ASP A 268 -17.79 5.06 -12.03
CA ASP A 268 -18.26 4.90 -10.66
C ASP A 268 -18.35 6.25 -9.93
N LEU A 269 -17.38 7.15 -10.17
CA LEU A 269 -17.35 8.48 -9.57
C LEU A 269 -18.40 9.42 -10.19
N SER A 270 -18.72 9.26 -11.47
CA SER A 270 -19.77 10.05 -12.14
C SER A 270 -21.18 9.72 -11.65
N SER A 271 -21.35 8.56 -11.01
CA SER A 271 -22.63 8.08 -10.46
C SER A 271 -22.90 8.52 -9.02
N LEU A 272 -22.00 9.32 -8.43
CA LEU A 272 -22.09 9.88 -7.07
C LEU A 272 -22.91 11.17 -7.02
#